data_AF-A0A960K8N4-F1
#
_entry.id   AF-A0A960K8N4-F1
#
_cell.length_a   1.000
_cell.length_b   1.000
_cell.length_c   1.000
_cell.angle_alpha   90.00
_cell.angle_beta   90.00
_cell.angle_gamma   90.00
#
_symmetry.space_group_name_H-M   'P 1'
#
loop_
_entity.id
_entity.type
_entity.pdbx_description
1 polymer ?
#
loop_
_entity_poly.entity_id
_entity_poly.type
_entity_poly.pdbx_seq_one_letter_code
_entity_poly.pdbx_strand_id
1 'polypeptide(L)'
;LVVRVPERAGVQAALREQGIGTGIHYPMAMSTQPWLAASGAAPAPVAERAADEVLSLPMDPLMTEAEVDVVCDAVLSALEAVA
;
A
#
# COMPACT_ATOMS: atom_id res chain seq x y z
N LEU A 1 3.80 2.46 -9.11
CA LEU A 1 4.33 1.14 -8.69
C LEU A 1 3.56 0.64 -7.46
N VAL A 2 3.27 -0.65 -7.33
CA VAL A 2 2.60 -1.23 -6.14
C VAL A 2 3.52 -2.21 -5.44
N VAL A 3 3.70 -2.03 -4.14
CA VAL A 3 4.45 -2.94 -3.26
C VAL A 3 3.52 -3.51 -2.18
N ARG A 4 3.96 -4.55 -1.47
CA ARG A 4 3.27 -5.10 -0.30
C ARG A 4 4.15 -4.90 0.92
N VAL A 5 3.60 -4.32 1.98
CA VAL A 5 4.32 -4.05 3.23
C VAL A 5 3.49 -4.55 4.41
N PRO A 6 4.13 -5.10 5.47
CA PRO A 6 3.45 -5.29 6.74
C PRO A 6 3.03 -3.94 7.32
N GLU A 7 2.01 -3.92 8.18
CA GLU A 7 1.55 -2.71 8.86
C GLU A 7 1.36 -1.49 7.92
N ARG A 8 0.75 -1.71 6.75
CA ARG A 8 0.56 -0.71 5.69
C ARG A 8 0.12 0.66 6.22
N ALA A 9 -0.80 0.69 7.18
CA ALA A 9 -1.29 1.94 7.76
C ALA A 9 -0.17 2.75 8.46
N GLY A 10 0.71 2.08 9.21
CA GLY A 10 1.87 2.70 9.85
C GLY A 10 2.88 3.19 8.82
N VAL A 11 3.24 2.35 7.85
CA VAL A 11 4.17 2.72 6.76
C VAL A 11 3.64 3.91 5.97
N GLN A 12 2.34 3.90 5.64
CA GLN A 12 1.69 5.01 4.94
C GLN A 12 1.70 6.31 5.76
N ALA A 13 1.53 6.23 7.08
CA ALA A 13 1.62 7.40 7.96
C ALA A 13 3.04 7.96 8.01
N ALA A 14 4.05 7.11 8.20
CA ALA A 14 5.46 7.52 8.20
C ALA A 14 5.90 8.15 6.86
N LEU A 15 5.45 7.60 5.74
CA LEU A 15 5.69 8.19 4.41
C LEU A 15 5.01 9.55 4.25
N ARG A 16 3.78 9.69 4.77
CA ARG A 16 3.05 10.97 4.75
C ARG A 16 3.78 12.05 5.56
N GLU A 17 4.35 11.70 6.71
CA GLU A 17 5.16 12.61 7.53
C GLU A 17 6.42 13.10 6.81
N GLN A 18 6.98 12.26 5.92
CA GLN A 18 8.10 12.61 5.04
C GLN A 18 7.66 13.35 3.76
N GLY A 19 6.37 13.67 3.61
CA GLY A 19 5.85 14.37 2.44
C GLY A 19 5.60 13.48 1.21
N ILE A 20 5.69 12.15 1.35
CA ILE A 20 5.46 11.21 0.26
C ILE A 20 3.98 10.80 0.20
N GLY A 21 3.31 11.25 -0.85
CA GLY A 21 1.94 10.83 -1.15
C GLY A 21 1.87 9.37 -1.60
N THR A 22 0.96 8.59 -1.02
CA THR A 22 0.75 7.18 -1.41
C THR A 22 -0.73 6.87 -1.66
N GLY A 23 -0.99 5.82 -2.44
CA GLY A 23 -2.34 5.34 -2.74
C GLY A 23 -2.57 3.89 -2.30
N ILE A 24 -3.81 3.43 -2.38
CA ILE A 24 -4.20 2.04 -2.07
C ILE A 24 -5.10 1.53 -3.20
N HIS A 25 -4.68 0.43 -3.85
CA HIS A 25 -5.40 -0.21 -4.96
C HIS A 25 -5.46 -1.72 -4.72
N TYR A 26 -6.48 -2.25 -4.04
CA TYR A 26 -7.64 -1.60 -3.42
C TYR A 26 -7.68 -1.90 -1.91
N PRO A 27 -8.38 -1.11 -1.09
CA PRO A 27 -8.38 -1.28 0.37
C PRO A 27 -9.12 -2.51 0.87
N MET A 28 -9.88 -3.20 0.02
CA MET A 28 -10.61 -4.42 0.36
C MET A 28 -10.58 -5.42 -0.80
N ALA A 29 -10.49 -6.70 -0.48
CA ALA A 29 -10.62 -7.78 -1.45
C ALA A 29 -12.05 -7.89 -1.98
N MET A 30 -12.23 -8.50 -3.15
CA MET A 30 -13.56 -8.72 -3.72
C MET A 30 -14.43 -9.61 -2.83
N SER A 31 -13.85 -10.64 -2.20
CA SER A 31 -14.53 -11.58 -1.29
C SER A 31 -15.16 -10.90 -0.08
N THR A 32 -14.61 -9.77 0.36
CA THR A 32 -15.04 -9.04 1.56
C THR A 32 -15.91 -7.83 1.24
N GLN A 33 -16.29 -7.62 -0.02
CA GLN A 33 -17.15 -6.49 -0.39
C GLN A 33 -18.55 -6.65 0.25
N PRO A 34 -19.12 -5.60 0.86
CA PRO A 34 -20.40 -5.70 1.58
C PRO A 34 -21.56 -6.26 0.74
N TRP A 35 -21.60 -5.93 -0.56
CA TRP A 35 -22.62 -6.42 -1.48
C TRP A 35 -22.44 -7.88 -1.90
N LEU A 36 -21.20 -8.40 -1.81
CA LEU A 36 -20.89 -9.80 -2.13
C LEU A 36 -21.01 -10.71 -0.89
N ALA A 37 -20.93 -10.15 0.31
CA ALA A 37 -21.07 -10.89 1.56
C ALA A 37 -22.40 -11.68 1.63
N ALA A 38 -23.48 -11.15 1.06
CA ALA A 38 -24.79 -11.81 1.03
C ALA A 38 -24.89 -12.95 -0.01
N SER A 39 -23.93 -13.10 -0.92
CA SER A 39 -23.98 -14.10 -1.99
C SER A 39 -23.36 -15.45 -1.61
N GLY A 40 -22.86 -15.61 -0.37
CA GLY A 40 -22.14 -16.82 0.05
C GLY A 40 -20.79 -16.99 -0.62
N ALA A 41 -20.11 -15.88 -0.95
CA ALA A 41 -18.78 -15.94 -1.56
C ALA A 41 -17.79 -16.70 -0.67
N ALA A 42 -16.95 -17.52 -1.30
CA ALA A 42 -15.90 -18.24 -0.61
C ALA A 42 -14.82 -17.26 -0.10
N PRO A 43 -14.19 -17.54 1.06
CA PRO A 43 -13.04 -16.77 1.53
C PRO A 43 -11.91 -16.76 0.50
N ALA A 44 -11.23 -15.63 0.38
CA ALA A 44 -10.07 -15.47 -0.52
C ALA A 44 -8.87 -14.94 0.28
N PRO A 45 -8.26 -15.78 1.16
CA PRO A 45 -7.30 -15.32 2.17
C PRO A 45 -6.04 -14.68 1.58
N VAL A 46 -5.64 -15.05 0.36
CA VAL A 46 -4.51 -14.43 -0.34
C VAL A 46 -4.88 -13.02 -0.84
N ALA A 47 -6.09 -12.86 -1.36
CA ALA A 47 -6.58 -11.57 -1.84
C ALA A 47 -6.84 -10.61 -0.67
N GLU A 48 -7.41 -11.11 0.42
CA GLU A 48 -7.65 -10.38 1.67
C GLU A 48 -6.35 -9.85 2.24
N ARG A 49 -5.35 -10.73 2.41
CA ARG A 49 -4.02 -10.33 2.88
C ARG A 49 -3.35 -9.32 1.94
N ALA A 50 -3.47 -9.51 0.63
CA ALA A 50 -2.92 -8.55 -0.32
C ALA A 50 -3.60 -7.17 -0.17
N ALA A 51 -4.93 -7.13 -0.03
CA ALA A 51 -5.67 -5.89 0.15
C ALA A 51 -5.25 -5.13 1.43
N ASP A 52 -4.83 -5.84 2.48
CA ASP A 52 -4.31 -5.23 3.71
C ASP A 52 -2.88 -4.68 3.57
N GLU A 53 -2.08 -5.27 2.68
CA GLU A 53 -0.64 -4.96 2.55
C GLU A 53 -0.28 -4.05 1.37
N VAL A 54 -1.13 -3.95 0.33
CA VAL A 54 -0.78 -3.17 -0.88
C VAL A 54 -0.65 -1.68 -0.61
N LEU A 55 0.45 -1.11 -1.07
CA LEU A 55 0.73 0.32 -1.04
C LEU A 55 1.23 0.78 -2.42
N SER A 56 0.57 1.80 -2.97
CA SER A 56 0.96 2.41 -4.24
C SER A 56 1.88 3.60 -3.98
N LEU A 57 3.09 3.52 -4.52
CA LEU A 57 4.10 4.58 -4.44
C LEU A 57 3.94 5.59 -5.59
N PRO A 58 4.41 6.85 -5.40
CA PRO A 58 4.53 7.80 -6.50
C PRO A 58 5.23 7.18 -7.70
N MET A 59 4.64 7.34 -8.87
CA MET A 59 5.23 6.93 -10.12
C MET A 59 4.61 7.77 -11.22
N ASP A 60 5.39 8.70 -11.75
CA ASP A 60 5.00 9.58 -12.84
C ASP A 60 6.09 9.56 -13.93
N PRO A 61 5.74 9.58 -15.24
CA PRO A 61 6.72 9.62 -16.32
C PRO A 61 7.69 10.81 -16.28
N LEU A 62 7.37 11.86 -15.52
CA LEU A 62 8.18 13.07 -15.39
C LEU A 62 9.10 13.08 -14.17
N MET A 63 9.04 12.04 -13.32
CA MET A 63 9.94 11.93 -12.17
C MET A 63 11.40 11.78 -12.62
N THR A 64 12.27 12.54 -11.98
CA THR A 64 13.72 12.41 -12.09
C THR A 64 14.23 11.23 -11.28
N GLU A 65 15.43 10.73 -11.59
CA GLU A 65 16.08 9.67 -10.81
C GLU A 65 16.24 10.08 -9.33
N ALA A 66 16.59 11.35 -9.07
CA ALA A 66 16.71 11.87 -7.71
C ALA A 66 15.38 11.84 -6.93
N GLU A 67 14.25 12.12 -7.59
CA GLU A 67 12.93 12.01 -6.94
C GLU A 67 12.56 10.55 -6.67
N VAL A 68 12.97 9.62 -7.54
CA VAL A 68 12.82 8.18 -7.30
C VAL A 68 13.65 7.74 -6.10
N ASP A 69 14.90 8.19 -6.01
CA ASP A 69 15.78 7.89 -4.87
C ASP A 69 15.19 8.39 -3.55
N VAL A 70 14.64 9.61 -3.52
CA VAL A 70 13.94 10.16 -2.34
C VAL A 70 12.77 9.25 -1.92
N VAL A 71 11.97 8.75 -2.87
CA VAL A 71 10.87 7.82 -2.55
C VAL A 71 11.41 6.49 -2.01
N CYS A 72 12.47 5.95 -2.61
CA CYS A 72 13.10 4.70 -2.17
C CYS A 72 13.64 4.81 -0.74
N ASP A 73 14.41 5.87 -0.45
CA ASP A 73 14.98 6.12 0.88
C ASP A 73 13.88 6.31 1.93
N ALA A 74 12.83 7.05 1.59
CA ALA A 74 11.69 7.26 2.48
C ALA A 74 10.97 5.95 2.81
N VAL A 75 10.83 5.04 1.83
CA VAL A 75 10.23 3.71 2.05
C VAL A 75 11.10 2.87 2.99
N LEU A 76 12.42 2.86 2.81
CA LEU A 76 13.32 2.12 3.70
C LEU A 76 13.25 2.66 5.13
N SER A 77 13.32 3.99 5.29
CA SER A 77 13.20 4.63 6.61
C SER A 77 11.83 4.37 7.27
N ALA A 78 10.74 4.41 6.49
CA ALA A 78 9.40 4.12 7.01
C ALA A 78 9.25 2.66 7.47
N LEU A 79 9.90 1.70 6.81
CA LEU A 79 9.89 0.30 7.22
C LEU A 79 10.64 0.09 8.54
N GLU A 80 11.74 0.80 8.76
CA GLU A 80 12.50 0.75 10.02
C GLU A 80 11.73 1.39 11.19
N ALA A 81 10.96 2.45 10.93
CA ALA A 81 10.19 3.15 11.97
C ALA A 81 8.98 2.35 12.50
N VAL A 82 8.51 1.36 11.74
CA VAL A 82 7.31 0.56 12.05
C VAL A 82 7.67 -0.86 12.52
N ALA A 83 8.94 -1.26 12.42
CA ALA A 83 9.46 -2.54 12.91
C ALA A 83 9.69 -2.54 14.43
#